data_AF-A0A957NV08-F1
#
_entry.id   AF-A0A957NV08-F1
#
_cell.length_a   1.000
_cell.length_b   1.000
_cell.length_c   1.000
_cell.angle_alpha   90.00
_cell.angle_beta   90.00
_cell.angle_gamma   90.00
#
_symmetry.space_group_name_H-M   'P 1'
#
loop_
_entity.id
_entity.type
_entity.pdbx_description
1 polymer ?
#
loop_
_entity_poly.entity_id
_entity_poly.type
_entity_poly.pdbx_seq_one_letter_code
_entity_poly.pdbx_strand_id
1 'polypeptide(L)'
;MKIDWIVKRGYSIDKQLQLDGLSFDAFELIQKSTDRKATNRIKGKIVSRLAKELRSDCLENSNGIDIAQIKYGAYCIAVGTGFEMDYTMRTSRVVYIGSGAVYERINAHLKDKLFEFASVLRSIPLRFYITDLSSCENALKVQRNLEQALLQKFSEEIDTEFLLLNSR
;
A
#
# COMPACT_ATOMS: atom_id res chain seq x y z
N MET A 1 -22.77 -11.54 -0.91
CA MET A 1 -21.98 -10.82 -1.93
C MET A 1 -20.61 -11.48 -2.00
N LYS A 2 -20.18 -11.94 -3.17
CA LYS A 2 -18.82 -12.47 -3.35
C LYS A 2 -17.91 -11.27 -3.65
N ILE A 3 -16.82 -11.15 -2.91
CA ILE A 3 -15.83 -10.08 -3.08
C ILE A 3 -14.62 -10.69 -3.76
N ASP A 4 -14.31 -10.23 -4.96
CA ASP A 4 -13.17 -10.72 -5.72
C ASP A 4 -11.94 -9.85 -5.44
N TRP A 5 -10.90 -10.49 -4.91
CA TRP A 5 -9.68 -9.82 -4.49
C TRP A 5 -8.58 -9.94 -5.54
N ILE A 6 -8.08 -8.78 -5.96
CA ILE A 6 -6.81 -8.60 -6.65
C ILE A 6 -5.69 -8.70 -5.60
N VAL A 7 -4.74 -9.61 -5.82
CA VAL A 7 -3.65 -9.84 -4.86
C VAL A 7 -2.29 -9.65 -5.53
N LYS A 8 -1.64 -8.53 -5.25
CA LYS A 8 -0.23 -8.35 -5.60
C LYS A 8 0.66 -8.85 -4.47
N ARG A 9 1.51 -9.82 -4.77
CA ARG A 9 2.49 -10.40 -3.84
C ARG A 9 3.91 -9.97 -4.22
N GLY A 10 4.79 -9.88 -3.22
CA GLY A 10 6.22 -9.75 -3.45
C GLY A 10 6.66 -8.37 -3.96
N TYR A 11 5.87 -7.33 -3.74
CA TYR A 11 6.18 -5.99 -4.22
C TYR A 11 7.27 -5.36 -3.34
N SER A 12 8.51 -5.33 -3.81
CA SER A 12 9.64 -4.75 -3.07
C SER A 12 9.99 -3.37 -3.62
N ILE A 13 9.85 -2.34 -2.77
CA ILE A 13 10.25 -0.97 -3.13
C ILE A 13 11.76 -0.91 -3.38
N ASP A 14 12.56 -1.56 -2.52
CA ASP A 14 14.02 -1.66 -2.67
C ASP A 14 14.41 -2.27 -4.02
N LYS A 15 13.77 -3.39 -4.40
CA LYS A 15 14.02 -4.03 -5.70
C LYS A 15 13.67 -3.12 -6.88
N GLN A 16 12.55 -2.39 -6.81
CA GLN A 16 12.21 -1.42 -7.86
C GLN A 16 13.18 -0.25 -7.92
N LEU A 17 13.68 0.23 -6.78
CA LEU A 17 14.73 1.25 -6.77
C LEU A 17 16.00 0.73 -7.46
N GLN A 18 16.42 -0.50 -7.14
CA GLN A 18 17.61 -1.11 -7.74
C GLN A 18 17.47 -1.28 -9.26
N LEU A 19 16.29 -1.66 -9.75
CA LEU A 19 16.01 -1.72 -11.19
C LEU A 19 16.10 -0.36 -11.88
N ASP A 20 15.81 0.72 -11.15
CA ASP A 20 15.96 2.11 -11.59
C ASP A 20 17.40 2.64 -11.41
N GLY A 21 18.35 1.82 -10.94
CA GLY A 21 19.72 2.25 -10.63
C GLY A 21 19.82 3.14 -9.39
N LEU A 22 18.85 3.05 -8.48
CA LEU A 22 18.74 3.81 -7.24
C LEU A 22 18.84 2.88 -6.02
N SER A 23 19.09 3.47 -4.86
CA SER A 23 19.00 2.79 -3.56
C SER A 23 18.43 3.75 -2.51
N PHE A 24 17.96 3.21 -1.39
CA PHE A 24 17.59 4.05 -0.25
C PHE A 24 18.78 4.87 0.25
N ASP A 25 19.99 4.33 0.26
CA ASP A 25 21.19 5.06 0.70
C ASP A 25 21.52 6.23 -0.24
N ALA A 26 21.37 6.03 -1.55
CA ALA A 26 21.50 7.11 -2.53
C ALA A 26 20.45 8.20 -2.29
N PHE A 27 19.22 7.82 -1.96
CA PHE A 27 18.17 8.78 -1.62
C PHE A 27 18.47 9.54 -0.31
N GLU A 28 18.99 8.87 0.72
CA GLU A 28 19.42 9.54 1.97
C GLU A 28 20.54 10.55 1.72
N LEU A 29 21.49 10.25 0.83
CA LEU A 29 22.54 11.19 0.43
C LEU A 29 21.96 12.42 -0.28
N ILE A 30 20.95 12.22 -1.15
CA ILE A 30 20.22 13.32 -1.80
C ILE A 30 19.50 14.18 -0.75
N GLN A 31 18.86 13.56 0.25
CA GLN A 31 18.18 14.27 1.33
C GLN A 31 19.15 15.14 2.16
N LYS A 32 20.38 14.66 2.35
CA LYS A 32 21.42 15.40 3.09
C LYS A 32 22.07 16.52 2.28
N SER A 33 22.07 16.42 0.96
CA SER A 33 22.81 17.34 0.06
C SER A 33 21.93 18.34 -0.70
N THR A 34 20.61 18.16 -0.70
CA THR A 34 19.66 19.02 -1.43
C THR A 34 18.60 19.60 -0.52
N ASP A 35 17.98 20.71 -0.95
CA ASP A 35 16.89 21.31 -0.19
C ASP A 35 15.62 20.43 -0.19
N ARG A 36 14.74 20.70 0.77
CA ARG A 36 13.51 19.92 0.97
C ARG A 36 12.59 19.91 -0.26
N LYS A 37 12.53 20.99 -1.05
CA LYS A 37 11.68 21.03 -2.26
C LYS A 37 12.26 20.13 -3.35
N ALA A 38 13.57 20.17 -3.57
CA ALA A 38 14.26 19.29 -4.51
C ALA A 38 14.09 17.81 -4.12
N THR A 39 14.32 17.48 -2.85
CA THR A 39 14.09 16.14 -2.28
C THR A 39 12.67 15.66 -2.52
N ASN A 40 11.66 16.47 -2.19
CA ASN A 40 10.26 16.10 -2.38
C ASN A 40 9.89 15.87 -3.85
N ARG A 41 10.49 16.64 -4.76
CA ARG A 41 10.29 16.47 -6.21
C ARG A 41 10.89 15.14 -6.69
N ILE A 42 12.07 14.76 -6.19
CA ILE A 42 12.71 13.48 -6.50
C ILE A 42 11.88 12.33 -5.93
N LYS A 43 11.49 12.39 -4.64
CA LYS A 43 10.60 11.42 -4.00
C LYS A 43 9.30 11.24 -4.78
N GLY A 44 8.69 12.33 -5.22
CA GLY A 44 7.46 12.29 -6.01
C GLY A 44 7.62 11.58 -7.35
N LYS A 45 8.75 11.75 -8.03
CA LYS A 45 9.05 11.02 -9.29
C LYS A 45 9.23 9.52 -9.04
N ILE A 46 9.99 9.17 -8.02
CA ILE A 46 10.23 7.77 -7.62
C ILE A 46 8.90 7.10 -7.28
N VAL A 47 8.10 7.72 -6.40
CA VAL A 47 6.79 7.23 -5.99
C VAL A 47 5.85 7.07 -7.17
N SER A 48 5.83 8.03 -8.09
CA SER A 48 5.00 7.93 -9.29
C SER A 48 5.36 6.72 -10.16
N ARG A 49 6.66 6.38 -10.26
CA ARG A 49 7.10 5.17 -10.97
C ARG A 49 6.68 3.92 -10.20
N LEU A 50 6.95 3.85 -8.90
CA LEU A 50 6.54 2.75 -8.04
C LEU A 50 5.03 2.44 -8.18
N ALA A 51 4.19 3.48 -8.14
CA ALA A 51 2.75 3.33 -8.32
C ALA A 51 2.38 2.79 -9.72
N LYS A 52 3.05 3.27 -10.78
CA LYS A 52 2.85 2.77 -12.16
C LYS A 52 3.25 1.32 -12.31
N GLU A 53 4.36 0.90 -11.71
CA GLU A 53 4.81 -0.49 -11.71
C GLU A 53 3.81 -1.39 -10.99
N LEU A 54 3.33 -0.98 -9.81
CA LEU A 54 2.28 -1.70 -9.10
C LEU A 54 1.00 -1.83 -9.94
N ARG A 55 0.62 -0.77 -10.66
CA ARG A 55 -0.53 -0.79 -11.56
C ARG A 55 -0.33 -1.79 -12.71
N SER A 56 0.83 -1.77 -13.37
CA SER A 56 1.17 -2.71 -14.46
C SER A 56 1.09 -4.15 -13.97
N ASP A 57 1.73 -4.42 -12.83
CA ASP A 57 1.71 -5.73 -12.20
C ASP A 57 0.29 -6.19 -11.88
N CYS A 58 -0.55 -5.32 -11.31
CA CYS A 58 -1.93 -5.67 -11.02
C CYS A 58 -2.72 -5.94 -12.31
N LEU A 59 -2.53 -5.13 -13.36
CA LEU A 59 -3.23 -5.27 -14.64
C LEU A 59 -2.96 -6.62 -15.29
N GLU A 60 -1.68 -7.02 -15.32
CA GLU A 60 -1.23 -8.29 -15.92
C GLU A 60 -1.74 -9.52 -15.15
N ASN A 61 -1.88 -9.41 -13.82
CA ASN A 61 -2.18 -10.55 -12.95
C ASN A 61 -3.66 -10.63 -12.50
N SER A 62 -4.51 -9.67 -12.89
CA SER A 62 -5.87 -9.52 -12.36
C SER A 62 -6.95 -9.51 -13.44
N ASN A 63 -6.84 -10.38 -14.44
CA ASN A 63 -7.79 -10.46 -15.56
C ASN A 63 -8.00 -9.11 -16.28
N GLY A 64 -6.97 -8.26 -16.36
CA GLY A 64 -7.06 -6.96 -17.01
C GLY A 64 -7.76 -5.86 -16.21
N ILE A 65 -7.99 -6.05 -14.90
CA ILE A 65 -8.52 -4.96 -14.05
C ILE A 65 -7.42 -3.93 -13.79
N ASP A 66 -7.67 -2.71 -14.28
CA ASP A 66 -6.82 -1.55 -14.02
C ASP A 66 -7.18 -0.88 -12.68
N ILE A 67 -6.29 -0.99 -11.69
CA ILE A 67 -6.50 -0.40 -10.36
C ILE A 67 -6.64 1.14 -10.39
N ALA A 68 -6.22 1.80 -11.48
CA ALA A 68 -6.44 3.24 -11.67
C ALA A 68 -7.89 3.60 -12.01
N GLN A 69 -8.69 2.63 -12.47
CA GLN A 69 -10.11 2.83 -12.75
C GLN A 69 -11.02 2.54 -11.55
N ILE A 70 -10.47 1.93 -10.49
CA ILE A 70 -11.23 1.56 -9.28
C ILE A 70 -11.49 2.83 -8.44
N LYS A 71 -12.66 3.45 -8.65
CA LYS A 71 -13.12 4.60 -7.86
C LYS A 71 -13.65 4.19 -6.49
N TYR A 72 -14.33 3.05 -6.43
CA TYR A 72 -14.90 2.50 -5.20
C TYR A 72 -14.22 1.18 -4.86
N GLY A 73 -12.99 1.23 -4.33
CA GLY A 73 -12.29 0.04 -3.86
C GLY A 73 -12.01 0.03 -2.36
N ALA A 74 -11.82 -1.15 -1.81
CA ALA A 74 -11.24 -1.36 -0.50
C ALA A 74 -9.94 -2.13 -0.66
N TYR A 75 -8.97 -1.87 0.21
CA TYR A 75 -7.67 -2.50 0.11
C TYR A 75 -6.99 -2.65 1.47
N CYS A 76 -6.08 -3.61 1.52
CA CYS A 76 -5.25 -3.94 2.65
C CYS A 76 -3.80 -4.04 2.18
N ILE A 77 -2.88 -3.44 2.93
CA ILE A 77 -1.44 -3.53 2.70
C ILE A 77 -0.85 -4.36 3.84
N ALA A 78 -0.05 -5.35 3.47
CA ALA A 78 0.59 -6.25 4.42
C ALA A 78 2.07 -6.42 4.10
N VAL A 79 2.87 -6.80 5.08
CA VAL A 79 4.25 -7.27 4.84
C VAL A 79 4.26 -8.65 4.18
N GLY A 80 5.38 -8.99 3.55
CA GLY A 80 5.67 -10.21 2.81
C GLY A 80 5.58 -11.48 3.66
N THR A 81 5.59 -12.65 3.01
CA THR A 81 5.58 -13.91 3.78
C THR A 81 6.89 -14.07 4.52
N GLY A 82 6.83 -14.61 5.74
CA GLY A 82 7.99 -14.76 6.62
C GLY A 82 8.20 -13.61 7.59
N PHE A 83 7.37 -12.56 7.51
CA PHE A 83 7.41 -11.41 8.42
C PHE A 83 6.03 -11.14 8.97
N GLU A 84 5.96 -10.82 10.26
CA GLU A 84 4.77 -10.35 10.96
C GLU A 84 5.18 -9.20 11.89
N MET A 85 4.24 -8.30 12.15
CA MET A 85 4.38 -7.25 13.15
C MET A 85 3.81 -7.73 14.47
N ASP A 86 4.51 -7.41 15.55
CA ASP A 86 4.04 -7.65 16.90
C ASP A 86 3.07 -6.55 17.30
N TYR A 87 1.78 -6.92 17.40
CA TYR A 87 0.71 -6.04 17.87
C TYR A 87 0.28 -6.47 19.27
N THR A 88 -0.48 -5.63 19.95
CA THR A 88 -0.81 -5.78 21.38
C THR A 88 -1.44 -7.14 21.73
N MET A 89 -2.33 -7.69 20.89
CA MET A 89 -3.00 -8.97 21.20
C MET A 89 -2.35 -10.17 20.51
N ARG A 90 -1.92 -10.02 19.25
CA ARG A 90 -1.26 -11.08 18.47
C ARG A 90 -0.50 -10.53 17.28
N THR A 91 0.41 -11.32 16.75
CA THR A 91 1.12 -10.96 15.52
C THR A 91 0.18 -10.86 14.32
N SER A 92 0.47 -9.93 13.41
CA SER A 92 -0.23 -9.78 12.14
C SER A 92 0.65 -9.17 11.06
N ARG A 93 0.32 -9.48 9.81
CA ARG A 93 1.03 -8.97 8.65
C ARG A 93 0.46 -7.66 8.13
N VAL A 94 -0.79 -7.38 8.48
CA VAL A 94 -1.52 -6.23 7.95
C VAL A 94 -0.99 -4.97 8.62
N VAL A 95 -0.55 -4.01 7.82
CA VAL A 95 0.01 -2.73 8.30
C VAL A 95 -0.88 -1.55 7.95
N TYR A 96 -1.81 -1.72 7.00
CA TYR A 96 -2.74 -0.69 6.58
C TYR A 96 -4.03 -1.29 6.01
N ILE A 97 -5.18 -0.66 6.31
CA ILE A 97 -6.48 -0.94 5.69
C ILE A 97 -7.09 0.40 5.31
N GLY A 98 -7.63 0.48 4.10
CA GLY A 98 -8.32 1.69 3.68
C GLY A 98 -9.26 1.47 2.50
N SER A 99 -9.97 2.53 2.15
CA SER A 99 -10.84 2.56 0.99
C SER A 99 -10.75 3.88 0.21
N GLY A 100 -11.23 3.86 -1.03
CA GLY A 100 -11.38 5.02 -1.91
C GLY A 100 -11.02 4.73 -3.37
N ALA A 101 -10.63 5.78 -4.09
CA ALA A 101 -9.98 5.66 -5.39
C ALA A 101 -8.60 4.99 -5.21
N VAL A 102 -8.50 3.72 -5.57
CA VAL A 102 -7.42 2.83 -5.10
C VAL A 102 -6.05 3.35 -5.50
N TYR A 103 -5.85 3.64 -6.79
CA TYR A 103 -4.54 4.08 -7.29
C TYR A 103 -4.07 5.41 -6.67
N GLU A 104 -4.96 6.40 -6.55
CA GLU A 104 -4.63 7.68 -5.93
C GLU A 104 -4.25 7.52 -4.46
N ARG A 105 -5.01 6.69 -3.75
CA ARG A 105 -4.78 6.40 -2.33
C ARG A 105 -3.46 5.65 -2.13
N ILE A 106 -3.20 4.60 -2.92
CA ILE A 106 -1.94 3.86 -2.84
C ILE A 106 -0.75 4.77 -3.21
N ASN A 107 -0.88 5.62 -4.22
CA ASN A 107 0.17 6.58 -4.58
C ASN A 107 0.44 7.57 -3.43
N ALA A 108 -0.60 8.05 -2.75
CA ALA A 108 -0.45 8.86 -1.54
C ALA A 108 0.23 8.06 -0.41
N HIS A 109 -0.17 6.81 -0.15
CA HIS A 109 0.48 5.97 0.85
C HIS A 109 1.93 5.68 0.54
N LEU A 110 2.27 5.41 -0.74
CA LEU A 110 3.65 5.27 -1.20
C LEU A 110 4.45 6.51 -0.85
N LYS A 111 3.91 7.70 -1.13
CA LYS A 111 4.58 8.97 -0.86
C LYS A 111 4.77 9.24 0.62
N ASP A 112 3.71 9.07 1.40
CA ASP A 112 3.62 9.67 2.74
C ASP A 112 4.01 8.68 3.84
N LYS A 113 3.89 7.36 3.60
CA LYS A 113 4.12 6.33 4.63
C LYS A 113 5.01 5.18 4.15
N LEU A 114 4.64 4.51 3.06
CA LEU A 114 5.26 3.25 2.66
C LEU A 114 6.69 3.41 2.17
N PHE A 115 7.07 4.55 1.55
CA PHE A 115 8.46 4.75 1.14
C PHE A 115 9.40 4.81 2.34
N GLU A 116 9.00 5.52 3.40
CA GLU A 116 9.80 5.62 4.64
C GLU A 116 9.76 4.29 5.40
N PHE A 117 8.59 3.69 5.52
CA PHE A 117 8.43 2.37 6.12
C PHE A 117 9.30 1.31 5.42
N ALA A 118 9.33 1.27 4.10
CA ALA A 118 10.20 0.37 3.34
C ALA A 118 11.67 0.73 3.42
N SER A 119 12.03 2.01 3.61
CA SER A 119 13.42 2.39 3.89
C SER A 119 13.91 1.79 5.22
N VAL A 120 13.04 1.75 6.23
CA VAL A 120 13.35 1.15 7.55
C VAL A 120 13.39 -0.37 7.47
N LEU A 121 12.39 -0.99 6.85
CA LEU A 121 12.30 -2.45 6.72
C LEU A 121 13.24 -3.03 5.66
N ARG A 122 13.79 -2.19 4.79
CA ARG A 122 14.63 -2.55 3.65
C ARG A 122 13.96 -3.59 2.76
N SER A 123 14.59 -4.73 2.55
CA SER A 123 14.21 -5.71 1.52
C SER A 123 12.95 -6.53 1.84
N ILE A 124 12.16 -6.16 2.85
CA ILE A 124 10.88 -6.81 3.14
C ILE A 124 9.85 -6.41 2.06
N PRO A 125 9.36 -7.36 1.26
CA PRO A 125 8.37 -7.05 0.24
C PRO A 125 7.01 -6.77 0.87
N LEU A 126 6.17 -6.02 0.17
CA LEU A 126 4.78 -5.76 0.52
C LEU A 126 3.83 -6.69 -0.25
N ARG A 127 2.62 -6.78 0.27
CA ARG A 127 1.45 -7.37 -0.38
C ARG A 127 0.32 -6.38 -0.39
N PHE A 128 -0.37 -6.32 -1.52
CA PHE A 128 -1.57 -5.50 -1.69
C PHE A 128 -2.74 -6.43 -1.99
N TYR A 129 -3.78 -6.32 -1.17
CA TYR A 129 -5.07 -6.94 -1.40
C TYR A 129 -6.02 -5.81 -1.79
N ILE A 130 -6.60 -5.86 -2.97
CA ILE A 130 -7.44 -4.80 -3.53
C ILE A 130 -8.73 -5.44 -4.01
N THR A 131 -9.87 -4.82 -3.75
CA THR A 131 -11.14 -5.22 -4.37
C THR A 131 -11.75 -4.03 -5.09
N ASP A 132 -12.36 -4.30 -6.24
CA ASP A 132 -13.21 -3.36 -6.96
C ASP A 132 -14.66 -3.58 -6.53
N LEU A 133 -15.31 -2.53 -6.03
CA LEU A 133 -16.72 -2.54 -5.62
C LEU A 133 -17.55 -1.62 -6.52
N SER A 134 -16.98 -1.13 -7.63
CA SER A 134 -17.63 -0.17 -8.53
C SER A 134 -18.85 -0.75 -9.23
N SER A 135 -18.96 -2.08 -9.34
CA SER A 135 -20.13 -2.79 -9.87
C SER A 135 -21.24 -3.01 -8.85
N CYS A 136 -21.00 -2.74 -7.56
CA CYS A 136 -22.00 -2.95 -6.51
C CYS A 136 -23.06 -1.84 -6.50
N GLU A 137 -24.31 -2.21 -6.22
CA GLU A 137 -25.33 -1.23 -5.88
C GLU A 137 -24.91 -0.48 -4.60
N ASN A 138 -25.03 0.85 -4.62
CA ASN A 138 -24.57 1.70 -3.52
C ASN A 138 -23.08 1.48 -3.18
N ALA A 139 -22.22 1.37 -4.21
CA ALA A 139 -20.78 1.11 -4.11
C ALA A 139 -20.07 1.88 -2.98
N LEU A 140 -20.36 3.18 -2.78
CA LEU A 140 -19.79 3.99 -1.69
C LEU A 140 -20.13 3.45 -0.29
N LYS A 141 -21.39 3.05 -0.07
CA LYS A 141 -21.84 2.47 1.20
C LYS A 141 -21.19 1.11 1.42
N VAL A 142 -21.17 0.27 0.39
CA VAL A 142 -20.55 -1.06 0.44
C VAL A 142 -19.06 -0.96 0.75
N GLN A 143 -18.37 -0.03 0.09
CA GLN A 143 -16.96 0.27 0.33
C GLN A 143 -16.68 0.66 1.78
N ARG A 144 -17.42 1.63 2.32
CA ARG A 144 -17.26 2.09 3.71
C ARG A 144 -17.56 0.98 4.71
N ASN A 145 -18.62 0.22 4.49
CA ASN A 145 -18.99 -0.89 5.36
C ASN A 145 -17.91 -1.98 5.35
N LEU A 146 -17.29 -2.28 4.20
CA LEU A 146 -16.22 -3.25 4.12
C LEU A 146 -14.96 -2.77 4.84
N GLU A 147 -14.56 -1.51 4.64
CA GLU A 147 -13.44 -0.92 5.39
C GLU A 147 -13.66 -0.99 6.89
N GLN A 148 -14.85 -0.59 7.36
CA GLN A 148 -15.21 -0.65 8.77
C GLN A 148 -15.20 -2.07 9.31
N ALA A 149 -15.77 -3.04 8.58
CA ALA A 149 -15.77 -4.43 8.99
C ALA A 149 -14.35 -5.02 9.09
N LEU A 150 -13.47 -4.66 8.16
CA LEU A 150 -12.06 -5.08 8.18
C LEU A 150 -11.29 -4.46 9.34
N LEU A 151 -11.49 -3.17 9.61
CA LEU A 151 -10.89 -2.47 10.75
C LEU A 151 -11.42 -3.01 12.08
N GLN A 152 -12.72 -3.24 12.19
CA GLN A 152 -13.34 -3.82 13.39
C GLN A 152 -12.78 -5.21 13.66
N LYS A 153 -12.73 -6.08 12.64
CA LYS A 153 -12.15 -7.41 12.78
C LYS A 153 -10.68 -7.35 13.22
N PHE A 154 -9.90 -6.43 12.65
CA PHE A 154 -8.52 -6.22 13.08
C PHE A 154 -8.46 -5.78 14.55
N SER A 155 -9.36 -4.88 14.97
CA SER A 155 -9.39 -4.38 16.34
C SER A 155 -9.81 -5.42 17.37
N GLU A 156 -10.73 -6.31 17.00
CA GLU A 156 -11.22 -7.38 17.87
C GLU A 156 -10.21 -8.51 18.01
N GLU A 157 -9.45 -8.81 16.95
CA GLU A 157 -8.54 -9.96 16.94
C GLU A 157 -7.08 -9.60 17.20
N ILE A 158 -6.61 -8.41 16.81
CA ILE A 158 -5.17 -8.09 16.67
C ILE A 158 -4.71 -6.92 17.58
N ASP A 159 -5.35 -5.75 17.47
CA ASP A 159 -4.95 -4.55 18.21
C ASP A 159 -6.05 -3.49 18.29
N THR A 160 -6.31 -3.00 19.50
CA THR A 160 -7.27 -1.92 19.77
C THR A 160 -6.77 -0.52 19.40
N GLU A 161 -5.44 -0.31 19.28
CA GLU A 161 -4.82 1.02 19.10
C GLU A 161 -4.58 1.42 17.64
N PHE A 162 -5.16 0.69 16.68
CA PHE A 162 -5.07 0.86 15.23
C PHE A 162 -3.85 0.23 14.54
N LEU A 163 -4.01 0.00 13.24
CA LEU A 163 -2.95 -0.44 12.35
C LEU A 163 -1.79 0.56 12.31
N LEU A 164 -0.57 0.03 12.25
CA LEU A 164 0.69 0.79 12.29
C LEU A 164 0.69 2.01 11.35
N LEU A 165 0.13 1.89 10.15
CA LEU A 165 0.11 2.97 9.17
C LEU A 165 -1.26 3.68 9.06
N ASN A 166 -2.26 3.29 9.83
CA ASN A 166 -3.54 4.00 9.94
C ASN A 166 -3.50 5.13 10.97
N SER A 167 -2.56 5.10 11.93
CA SER A 167 -2.34 6.20 12.87
C SER A 167 -1.97 7.50 12.14
N ARG A 168 -2.46 8.63 12.69
CA ARG A 168 -2.31 9.98 12.12
C ARG A 168 -0.97 10.58 12.47
#